data_AF-A0A645DS05-F1
#
_entry.id   AF-A0A645DS05-F1
#
_cell.length_a   1.000
_cell.length_b   1.000
_cell.length_c   1.000
_cell.angle_alpha   90.00
_cell.angle_beta   90.00
_cell.angle_gamma   90.00
#
_symmetry.space_group_name_H-M   'P 1'
#
loop_
_entity.id
_entity.type
_entity.pdbx_description
1 polymer ?
#
loop_
_entity_poly.entity_id
_entity_poly.type
_entity_poly.pdbx_seq_one_letter_code
_entity_poly.pdbx_strand_id
1 'polypeptide(L)'
;MPHALIEICNGDVLKASDIYQKSFPDEKVTALIDYNNDVIPDSLKLAKHLGHKLNGVRVDTSKGIIDHYFDDKDTSSFDPHGVCKELIFALRKALDDQGFNYVKIIVSSSFTAEKIKEWIKLKVPVDLYGVGTYFVNNTTCGFTGDLVRLDGKPQAKEGRADYPNPRLKKVPYPIY
;
A
#
# COMPACT_ATOMS: atom_id res chain seq x y z
N MET A 1 -8.12 3.37 -8.17
CA MET A 1 -7.45 4.17 -9.21
C MET A 1 -6.08 4.66 -8.74
N PRO A 2 -5.10 4.80 -9.64
CA PRO A 2 -3.74 5.27 -9.33
C PRO A 2 -3.63 6.82 -9.28
N HIS A 3 -2.57 7.35 -8.64
CA HIS A 3 -2.28 8.80 -8.64
C HIS A 3 -2.15 9.38 -10.05
N ALA A 4 -1.59 8.62 -11.00
CA ALA A 4 -1.45 9.06 -12.39
C ALA A 4 -2.79 9.43 -13.05
N LEU A 5 -3.90 8.78 -12.68
CA LEU A 5 -5.23 9.15 -13.20
C LEU A 5 -5.70 10.50 -12.66
N ILE A 6 -5.34 10.80 -11.40
CA ILE A 6 -5.65 12.08 -10.75
C ILE A 6 -4.77 13.20 -11.32
N GLU A 7 -3.51 12.89 -11.60
CA GLU A 7 -2.55 13.80 -12.23
C GLU A 7 -3.01 14.27 -13.61
N ILE A 8 -3.43 13.37 -14.50
CA ILE A 8 -3.96 13.78 -15.83
C ILE A 8 -5.28 14.57 -15.72
N CYS A 9 -5.93 14.52 -14.56
CA CYS A 9 -7.08 15.35 -14.22
C CYS A 9 -6.70 16.66 -13.52
N ASN A 10 -5.40 17.02 -13.49
CA ASN A 10 -4.88 18.20 -12.83
C ASN A 10 -5.21 18.25 -11.32
N GLY A 11 -5.09 17.11 -10.63
CA GLY A 11 -5.36 17.00 -9.20
C GLY A 11 -6.84 16.86 -8.81
N ASP A 12 -7.74 16.89 -9.80
CA ASP A 12 -9.18 16.74 -9.55
C ASP A 12 -9.57 15.26 -9.37
N VAL A 13 -9.75 14.87 -8.10
CA VAL A 13 -10.15 13.52 -7.70
C VAL A 13 -11.55 13.16 -8.20
N LEU A 14 -12.47 14.14 -8.30
CA LEU A 14 -13.84 13.89 -8.75
C LEU A 14 -13.85 13.57 -10.25
N LYS A 15 -13.16 14.39 -11.04
CA LYS A 15 -13.00 14.17 -12.48
C LYS A 15 -12.30 12.84 -12.77
N ALA A 16 -11.24 12.52 -12.03
CA ALA A 16 -10.56 11.23 -12.14
C ALA A 16 -11.50 10.05 -11.86
N SER A 17 -12.36 10.19 -10.84
CA SER A 17 -13.34 9.17 -10.48
C SER A 17 -14.45 9.01 -11.51
N ASP A 18 -14.89 10.10 -12.13
CA ASP A 18 -15.86 10.06 -13.24
C ASP A 18 -15.29 9.33 -14.46
N ILE A 19 -14.02 9.56 -14.79
CA ILE A 19 -13.32 8.85 -15.88
C ILE A 19 -13.20 7.36 -15.54
N TYR A 20 -12.84 7.04 -14.28
CA TYR A 20 -12.77 5.65 -13.83
C TYR A 20 -14.12 4.95 -13.99
N GLN A 21 -15.21 5.56 -13.53
CA GLN A 21 -16.55 4.99 -13.66
C GLN A 21 -17.01 4.85 -15.12
N LYS A 22 -16.68 5.79 -16.00
CA LYS A 22 -16.98 5.66 -17.43
C LYS A 22 -16.24 4.48 -18.07
N SER A 23 -15.01 4.22 -17.61
CA SER A 23 -14.17 3.14 -18.13
C SER A 23 -14.57 1.77 -17.57
N PHE A 24 -15.05 1.74 -16.32
CA PHE A 24 -15.47 0.53 -15.60
C PHE A 24 -16.84 0.73 -14.95
N PRO A 25 -17.94 0.73 -15.74
CA PRO A 25 -19.29 1.11 -15.24
C PRO A 25 -19.87 0.20 -14.16
N ASP A 26 -19.49 -1.08 -14.16
CA ASP A 26 -20.00 -2.09 -13.23
C ASP A 26 -19.18 -2.19 -11.94
N GLU A 27 -18.06 -1.46 -11.86
CA GLU A 27 -17.12 -1.51 -10.74
C GLU A 27 -17.33 -0.32 -9.79
N LYS A 28 -17.22 -0.58 -8.48
CA LYS A 28 -17.18 0.50 -7.49
C LYS A 28 -15.78 1.13 -7.45
N VAL A 29 -15.75 2.43 -7.17
CA VAL A 29 -14.49 3.17 -7.08
C VAL A 29 -13.81 2.91 -5.74
N THR A 30 -12.52 2.57 -5.79
CA THR A 30 -11.61 2.76 -4.66
C THR A 30 -10.56 3.79 -5.06
N ALA A 31 -10.56 4.95 -4.40
CA ALA A 31 -9.80 6.13 -4.82
C ALA A 31 -8.56 6.35 -3.95
N LEU A 32 -7.38 6.58 -4.55
CA LEU A 32 -6.30 7.25 -3.82
C LEU A 32 -6.75 8.67 -3.49
N ILE A 33 -6.56 9.10 -2.25
CA ILE A 33 -7.15 10.34 -1.74
C ILE A 33 -6.14 11.34 -1.18
N ASP A 34 -4.86 10.96 -1.18
CA ASP A 34 -3.73 11.73 -0.66
C ASP A 34 -3.03 12.60 -1.73
N TYR A 35 -3.55 12.69 -2.95
CA TYR A 35 -2.90 13.44 -4.05
C TYR A 35 -2.71 14.92 -3.70
N ASN A 36 -3.72 15.56 -3.12
CA ASN A 36 -3.66 16.94 -2.64
C ASN A 36 -3.19 17.05 -1.18
N ASN A 37 -2.84 15.92 -0.55
CA ASN A 37 -2.42 15.81 0.85
C ASN A 37 -3.41 16.43 1.86
N ASP A 38 -4.70 16.43 1.51
CA ASP A 38 -5.82 16.90 2.34
C ASP A 38 -6.91 15.81 2.37
N VAL A 39 -6.59 14.73 3.07
CA VAL A 39 -7.31 13.44 2.97
C VAL A 39 -8.79 13.57 3.35
N ILE A 40 -9.11 14.33 4.40
CA ILE A 40 -10.49 14.37 4.93
C ILE A 40 -11.44 15.15 3.99
N PRO A 41 -11.16 16.41 3.62
CA PRO A 41 -12.02 17.17 2.72
C PRO A 41 -12.20 16.49 1.37
N ASP A 42 -11.14 15.94 0.78
CA ASP A 42 -11.25 15.25 -0.51
C ASP A 42 -12.04 13.94 -0.39
N SER A 43 -11.90 13.19 0.70
CA SER A 43 -12.74 12.01 0.98
C SER A 43 -14.21 12.36 1.05
N LEU A 44 -14.56 13.46 1.75
CA LEU A 44 -15.94 13.91 1.92
C LEU A 44 -16.55 14.41 0.61
N LYS A 45 -15.80 15.21 -0.15
CA LYS A 45 -16.22 15.67 -1.50
C LYS A 45 -16.50 14.46 -2.40
N LEU A 46 -15.60 13.47 -2.39
CA LEU A 46 -15.72 12.30 -3.23
C LEU A 46 -16.89 11.39 -2.81
N ALA A 47 -17.06 11.16 -1.50
CA ALA A 47 -18.18 10.37 -0.97
C ALA A 47 -19.54 11.01 -1.32
N LYS A 48 -19.64 12.34 -1.22
CA LYS A 48 -20.82 13.08 -1.63
C LYS A 48 -21.08 12.99 -3.14
N HIS A 49 -20.03 13.08 -3.96
CA HIS A 49 -20.12 13.05 -5.43
C HIS A 49 -20.55 11.70 -5.97
N LEU A 50 -19.96 10.60 -5.48
CA LEU A 50 -20.19 9.26 -6.02
C LEU A 50 -21.30 8.48 -5.30
N GLY A 51 -21.64 8.85 -4.06
CA GLY A 51 -22.53 8.07 -3.21
C GLY A 51 -22.06 6.61 -3.10
N HIS A 52 -23.00 5.67 -3.18
CA HIS A 52 -22.71 4.23 -3.04
C HIS A 52 -21.90 3.60 -4.18
N LYS A 53 -21.55 4.38 -5.21
CA LYS A 53 -20.58 3.96 -6.22
C LYS A 53 -19.14 4.08 -5.71
N LEU A 54 -18.90 4.81 -4.63
CA LEU A 54 -17.65 4.76 -3.87
C LEU A 54 -17.67 3.53 -2.95
N ASN A 55 -16.72 2.62 -3.13
CA ASN A 55 -16.49 1.52 -2.20
C ASN A 55 -15.56 1.93 -1.06
N GLY A 56 -14.56 2.77 -1.33
CA GLY A 56 -13.63 3.19 -0.29
C GLY A 56 -12.59 4.20 -0.76
N VAL A 57 -11.87 4.75 0.20
CA VAL A 57 -10.72 5.63 -0.02
C VAL A 57 -9.45 4.92 0.42
N ARG A 58 -8.37 5.11 -0.34
CA ARG A 58 -7.03 4.59 -0.08
C ARG A 58 -6.14 5.76 0.33
N VAL A 59 -5.65 5.73 1.55
CA VAL A 59 -4.69 6.69 2.10
C VAL A 59 -3.28 6.14 1.92
N ASP A 60 -2.44 6.85 1.16
CA ASP A 60 -1.07 6.42 0.80
C ASP A 60 0.00 7.49 1.09
N THR A 61 -0.32 8.43 1.99
CA THR A 61 0.50 9.60 2.30
C THR A 61 1.96 9.23 2.56
N SER A 62 2.87 9.94 1.89
CA SER A 62 4.32 9.72 2.00
C SER A 62 4.81 9.97 3.43
N LYS A 63 5.75 9.14 3.91
CA LYS A 63 6.42 9.33 5.21
C LYS A 63 7.21 10.65 5.34
N GLY A 64 7.44 11.35 4.23
CA GLY A 64 8.18 12.61 4.23
C GLY A 64 7.30 13.85 4.47
N ILE A 65 5.98 13.71 4.54
CA ILE A 65 5.05 14.83 4.64
C ILE A 65 4.01 14.59 5.74
N ILE A 66 3.42 15.68 6.21
CA ILE A 66 2.31 15.72 7.16
C ILE A 66 1.06 16.13 6.38
N ASP A 67 -0.06 15.44 6.58
CA ASP A 67 -1.34 15.78 5.95
C ASP A 67 -1.86 17.15 6.45
N HIS A 68 -2.47 17.94 5.55
CA HIS A 68 -3.00 19.28 5.86
C HIS A 68 -4.04 19.28 6.98
N TYR A 69 -4.65 18.12 7.28
CA TYR A 69 -5.48 17.96 8.46
C TYR A 69 -4.78 18.38 9.77
N PHE A 70 -3.45 18.31 9.85
CA PHE A 70 -2.70 18.67 11.06
C PHE A 70 -2.12 20.09 11.06
N ASP A 71 -2.32 20.90 10.01
CA ASP A 71 -1.72 22.24 9.89
C ASP A 71 -2.05 23.17 11.07
N ASP A 72 -3.20 22.96 11.71
CA ASP A 72 -3.70 23.73 12.85
C ASP A 72 -3.78 22.92 14.17
N LYS A 73 -3.08 21.78 14.26
CA LYS A 73 -3.17 20.85 15.40
C LYS A 73 -1.84 20.68 16.12
N ASP A 74 -1.92 20.48 17.44
CA ASP A 74 -0.76 20.07 18.22
C ASP A 74 -0.46 18.58 17.99
N THR A 75 0.66 18.31 17.35
CA THR A 75 1.15 16.96 17.07
C THR A 75 2.32 16.56 17.97
N SER A 76 2.64 17.32 19.04
CA SER A 76 3.81 17.08 19.89
C SER A 76 3.84 15.71 20.58
N SER A 77 2.68 15.06 20.71
CA SER A 77 2.51 13.77 21.40
C SER A 77 2.61 12.53 20.50
N PHE A 78 2.70 12.70 19.18
CA PHE A 78 2.76 11.59 18.21
C PHE A 78 3.52 11.98 16.94
N ASP A 79 3.77 11.01 16.04
CA ASP A 79 4.37 11.28 14.73
C ASP A 79 3.27 11.42 13.66
N PRO A 80 3.03 12.63 13.12
CA PRO A 80 1.98 12.88 12.14
C PRO A 80 2.41 12.57 10.69
N HIS A 81 3.64 12.09 10.45
CA HIS A 81 4.14 11.87 9.10
C HIS A 81 3.54 10.64 8.41
N GLY A 82 3.24 10.79 7.13
CA GLY A 82 2.65 9.75 6.29
C GLY A 82 1.31 9.23 6.83
N VAL A 83 1.04 7.95 6.61
CA VAL A 83 -0.20 7.33 7.12
C VAL A 83 -0.07 7.03 8.62
N CYS A 84 -0.62 7.93 9.44
CA CYS A 84 -0.68 7.84 10.90
C CYS A 84 -2.08 7.44 11.41
N LYS A 85 -2.16 6.93 12.64
CA LYS A 85 -3.41 6.36 13.21
C LYS A 85 -4.43 7.46 13.56
N GLU A 86 -3.93 8.61 13.99
CA GLU A 86 -4.70 9.81 14.34
C GLU A 86 -5.49 10.34 13.13
N LEU A 87 -4.85 10.37 11.94
CA LEU A 87 -5.51 10.76 10.70
C LEU A 87 -6.62 9.79 10.32
N ILE A 88 -6.39 8.48 10.50
CA ILE A 88 -7.37 7.45 10.15
C ILE A 88 -8.59 7.47 11.07
N PHE A 89 -8.39 7.70 12.38
CA PHE A 89 -9.51 7.93 13.31
C PHE A 89 -10.30 9.19 12.93
N ALA A 90 -9.62 10.29 12.60
CA ALA A 90 -10.27 11.52 12.19
C ALA A 90 -11.06 11.36 10.89
N LEU A 91 -10.46 10.69 9.89
CA LEU A 91 -11.11 10.37 8.62
C LEU A 91 -12.38 9.54 8.83
N ARG A 92 -12.28 8.47 9.61
CA ARG A 92 -13.45 7.62 9.92
C ARG A 92 -14.55 8.43 10.57
N LYS A 93 -14.20 9.23 11.60
CA LYS A 93 -15.16 10.09 12.30
C LYS A 93 -15.84 11.07 11.34
N ALA A 94 -15.07 11.76 10.49
CA ALA A 94 -15.59 12.73 9.55
C ALA A 94 -16.55 12.11 8.52
N LEU A 95 -16.21 10.93 7.99
CA LEU A 95 -17.09 10.18 7.10
C LEU A 95 -18.39 9.76 7.82
N ASP A 96 -18.28 9.25 9.05
CA ASP A 96 -19.43 8.78 9.82
C ASP A 96 -20.37 9.91 10.23
N ASP A 97 -19.83 11.05 10.65
CA ASP A 97 -20.59 12.26 10.98
C ASP A 97 -21.44 12.75 9.79
N GLN A 98 -21.03 12.46 8.55
CA GLN A 98 -21.78 12.78 7.33
C GLN A 98 -22.60 11.61 6.78
N GLY A 99 -22.70 10.49 7.50
CA GLY A 99 -23.46 9.31 7.08
C GLY A 99 -22.79 8.45 6.02
N PHE A 100 -21.49 8.64 5.76
CA PHE A 100 -20.69 7.85 4.82
C PHE A 100 -20.01 6.63 5.48
N ASN A 101 -20.69 6.01 6.45
CA ASN A 101 -20.21 4.81 7.17
C ASN A 101 -19.95 3.60 6.25
N TYR A 102 -20.53 3.57 5.05
CA TYR A 102 -20.29 2.53 4.04
C TYR A 102 -18.95 2.66 3.30
N VAL A 103 -18.31 3.83 3.35
CA VAL A 103 -17.05 4.09 2.65
C VAL A 103 -15.92 3.41 3.41
N LYS A 104 -15.30 2.39 2.82
CA LYS A 104 -14.17 1.67 3.43
C LYS A 104 -12.90 2.52 3.47
N ILE A 105 -12.06 2.30 4.47
CA ILE A 105 -10.73 2.91 4.59
C ILE A 105 -9.67 1.87 4.31
N ILE A 106 -8.92 2.11 3.24
CA ILE A 106 -7.77 1.32 2.83
C ILE A 106 -6.53 2.14 3.16
N VAL A 107 -5.50 1.51 3.72
CA VAL A 107 -4.22 2.16 3.98
C VAL A 107 -3.09 1.43 3.27
N SER A 108 -2.12 2.18 2.78
CA SER A 108 -0.88 1.63 2.22
C SER A 108 0.31 2.49 2.64
N SER A 109 1.46 2.32 1.99
CA SER A 109 2.75 2.94 2.35
C SER A 109 3.43 2.34 3.59
N SER A 110 4.42 1.48 3.32
CA SER A 110 5.38 0.98 4.31
C SER A 110 4.79 0.29 5.56
N PHE A 111 3.64 -0.39 5.42
CA PHE A 111 3.11 -1.22 6.51
C PHE A 111 3.94 -2.50 6.67
N THR A 112 4.18 -2.88 7.92
CA THR A 112 4.84 -4.14 8.32
C THR A 112 3.90 -4.95 9.22
N ALA A 113 4.22 -6.23 9.46
CA ALA A 113 3.44 -7.07 10.34
C ALA A 113 3.29 -6.48 11.77
N GLU A 114 4.35 -5.87 12.30
CA GLU A 114 4.38 -5.26 13.62
C GLU A 114 3.46 -4.04 13.70
N LYS A 115 3.54 -3.13 12.71
CA LYS A 115 2.66 -1.96 12.62
C LYS A 115 1.19 -2.37 12.52
N ILE A 116 0.88 -3.36 11.67
CA ILE A 116 -0.48 -3.87 11.50
C ILE A 116 -1.00 -4.47 12.83
N LYS A 117 -0.18 -5.25 13.53
CA LYS A 117 -0.54 -5.84 14.83
C LYS A 117 -0.82 -4.78 15.90
N GLU A 118 -0.03 -3.72 15.95
CA GLU A 118 -0.29 -2.57 16.83
C GLU A 118 -1.64 -1.91 16.49
N TRP A 119 -1.88 -1.64 15.21
CA TRP A 119 -3.10 -0.95 14.76
C TRP A 119 -4.37 -1.76 15.02
N ILE A 120 -4.33 -3.08 14.82
CA ILE A 120 -5.42 -3.98 15.20
C ILE A 120 -5.69 -3.92 16.70
N LYS A 121 -4.63 -3.97 17.53
CA LYS A 121 -4.77 -3.87 19.00
C LYS A 121 -5.41 -2.54 19.43
N LEU A 122 -5.04 -1.44 18.76
CA LEU A 122 -5.58 -0.11 19.00
C LEU A 122 -6.95 0.13 18.34
N LYS A 123 -7.48 -0.84 17.59
CA LYS A 123 -8.75 -0.76 16.85
C LYS A 123 -8.80 0.44 15.89
N VAL A 124 -7.68 0.71 15.21
CA VAL A 124 -7.65 1.74 14.15
C VAL A 124 -8.61 1.32 13.03
N PRO A 125 -9.52 2.20 12.56
CA PRO A 125 -10.61 1.83 11.64
C PRO A 125 -10.08 1.67 10.20
N VAL A 126 -9.46 0.53 9.94
CA VAL A 126 -8.93 0.15 8.63
C VAL A 126 -9.60 -1.13 8.15
N ASP A 127 -10.14 -1.11 6.94
CA ASP A 127 -10.78 -2.25 6.29
C ASP A 127 -9.78 -3.12 5.51
N LEU A 128 -8.73 -2.52 4.94
CA LEU A 128 -7.73 -3.23 4.13
C LEU A 128 -6.35 -2.59 4.23
N TYR A 129 -5.31 -3.43 4.34
CA TYR A 129 -3.90 -3.02 4.32
C TYR A 129 -3.24 -3.38 3.00
N GLY A 130 -2.75 -2.39 2.26
CA GLY A 130 -1.90 -2.55 1.10
C GLY A 130 -0.43 -2.68 1.51
N VAL A 131 0.15 -3.87 1.34
CA VAL A 131 1.52 -4.18 1.73
C VAL A 131 2.32 -4.59 0.50
N GLY A 132 3.38 -3.84 0.20
CA GLY A 132 4.26 -4.06 -0.96
C GLY A 132 5.65 -4.53 -0.54
N THR A 133 6.57 -3.58 -0.37
CA THR A 133 8.01 -3.81 -0.11
C THR A 133 8.31 -4.88 0.93
N TYR A 134 7.53 -4.94 2.01
CA TYR A 134 7.71 -5.94 3.07
C TYR A 134 7.60 -7.40 2.58
N PHE A 135 6.79 -7.68 1.56
CA PHE A 135 6.68 -9.02 0.97
C PHE A 135 7.78 -9.33 -0.05
N VAL A 136 8.22 -8.33 -0.81
CA VAL A 136 9.12 -8.54 -1.96
C VAL A 136 10.61 -8.42 -1.61
N ASN A 137 10.96 -7.61 -0.60
CA ASN A 137 12.33 -7.55 -0.11
C ASN A 137 12.60 -8.74 0.81
N ASN A 138 13.04 -9.85 0.21
CA ASN A 138 13.56 -10.99 0.95
C ASN A 138 15.08 -10.81 1.18
N THR A 139 15.44 -10.21 2.31
CA THR A 139 16.85 -10.17 2.78
C THR A 139 17.23 -11.44 3.56
N THR A 140 16.30 -12.38 3.75
CA THR A 140 16.45 -13.55 4.62
C THR A 140 17.10 -14.73 3.89
N CYS A 141 16.92 -14.85 2.57
CA CYS A 141 17.47 -15.97 1.80
C CYS A 141 18.64 -15.53 0.92
N GLY A 142 19.86 -15.65 1.44
CA GLY A 142 21.09 -15.49 0.66
C GLY A 142 21.45 -16.78 -0.07
N PHE A 143 21.67 -16.70 -1.38
CA PHE A 143 22.21 -17.81 -2.17
C PHE A 143 23.67 -17.55 -2.52
N THR A 144 24.51 -18.55 -2.34
CA THR A 144 25.90 -18.55 -2.82
C THR A 144 26.08 -19.71 -3.78
N GLY A 145 26.70 -19.46 -4.94
CA GLY A 145 27.16 -20.52 -5.83
C GLY A 145 28.57 -20.94 -5.44
N ASP A 146 28.77 -22.22 -5.15
CA ASP A 146 30.08 -22.82 -4.87
C ASP A 146 30.33 -23.96 -5.87
N LEU A 147 31.59 -24.12 -6.33
CA LEU A 147 31.99 -25.30 -7.09
C LEU A 147 32.04 -26.51 -6.14
N VAL A 148 31.35 -27.60 -6.50
CA VAL A 148 31.23 -28.83 -5.68
C VAL A 148 31.72 -30.09 -6.38
N ARG A 149 32.08 -29.98 -7.67
CA ARG A 149 32.71 -31.02 -8.47
C ARG A 149 33.78 -30.42 -9.38
N LEU A 150 34.86 -31.17 -9.57
CA LEU A 150 35.90 -30.90 -10.55
C LEU A 150 36.13 -32.17 -11.37
N ASP A 151 35.95 -32.07 -12.69
CA ASP A 151 36.10 -33.20 -13.63
C ASP A 151 35.37 -34.48 -13.20
N GLY A 152 34.13 -34.32 -12.74
CA GLY A 152 33.26 -35.41 -12.28
C GLY A 152 33.57 -35.93 -10.87
N LYS A 153 34.71 -35.55 -10.27
CA LYS A 153 35.09 -35.95 -8.91
C LYS A 153 34.51 -34.98 -7.86
N PRO A 154 34.02 -35.48 -6.71
CA PRO A 154 33.63 -34.62 -5.59
C PRO A 154 34.82 -33.77 -5.13
N GLN A 155 34.66 -32.44 -5.18
CA GLN A 155 35.68 -31.48 -4.75
C GLN A 155 34.98 -30.16 -4.41
N ALA A 156 34.95 -29.79 -3.13
CA ALA A 156 34.24 -28.62 -2.64
C ALA A 156 35.00 -27.96 -1.50
N LYS A 157 34.72 -26.67 -1.25
CA LYS A 157 35.14 -26.00 -0.01
C LYS A 157 34.54 -26.72 1.19
N GLU A 158 35.25 -26.73 2.32
CA GLU A 158 34.76 -27.30 3.58
C GLU A 158 33.35 -26.79 3.94
N GLY A 159 32.46 -27.71 4.34
CA GLY A 159 31.05 -27.44 4.62
C GLY A 159 30.15 -27.36 3.38
N ARG A 160 30.68 -27.56 2.16
CA ARG A 160 29.91 -27.66 0.92
C ARG A 160 29.98 -29.08 0.35
N ALA A 161 28.93 -29.47 -0.35
CA ALA A 161 28.84 -30.76 -1.03
C ALA A 161 27.88 -30.65 -2.21
N ASP A 162 28.00 -31.59 -3.15
CA ASP A 162 27.04 -31.73 -4.22
C ASP A 162 25.74 -32.36 -3.68
N TYR A 163 24.66 -31.57 -3.65
CA TYR A 163 23.34 -32.01 -3.21
C TYR A 163 22.47 -32.29 -4.45
N PRO A 164 22.26 -33.56 -4.83
CA PRO A 164 21.42 -33.89 -5.97
C PRO A 164 19.99 -33.44 -5.70
N ASN A 165 19.47 -32.59 -6.57
CA ASN A 165 18.09 -32.12 -6.50
C ASN A 165 17.35 -32.55 -7.78
N PRO A 166 16.37 -33.47 -7.70
CA PRO A 166 15.67 -34.02 -8.86
C PRO A 166 14.82 -32.98 -9.60
N ARG A 167 14.62 -31.79 -9.03
CA ARG A 167 13.92 -30.67 -9.66
C ARG A 167 14.84 -29.81 -10.53
N LEU A 168 16.16 -30.01 -10.47
CA LEU A 168 17.11 -29.26 -11.30
C LEU A 168 16.92 -29.63 -12.76
N LYS A 169 16.82 -28.60 -13.60
CA LYS A 169 16.77 -28.73 -15.05
C LYS A 169 17.81 -27.80 -15.64
N LYS A 170 18.44 -28.22 -16.74
CA LYS A 170 19.34 -27.36 -17.50
C LYS A 170 18.53 -26.17 -18.01
N VAL A 171 18.95 -24.96 -17.66
CA VAL A 171 18.39 -23.72 -18.21
C VAL A 171 19.23 -23.34 -19.43
N PRO A 172 18.63 -23.26 -20.64
CA PRO A 172 19.37 -22.82 -21.82
C PRO A 172 19.80 -21.36 -21.66
N TYR A 173 20.99 -21.04 -22.15
CA TYR A 173 21.51 -19.68 -22.26
C TYR A 173 21.73 -19.35 -23.75
N PRO A 174 21.37 -18.15 -24.24
CA PRO A 174 20.77 -17.03 -23.49
C PRO A 174 19.33 -17.31 -23.05
N ILE A 175 18.95 -16.69 -21.94
CA ILE A 175 17.57 -16.66 -21.47
C ILE A 175 16.84 -15.61 -22.32
N TYR A 176 16.06 -16.04 -23.30
CA TYR A 176 15.08 -15.20 -24.00
C TYR A 176 13.68 -15.56 -23.52
#